data_AF-A0A7X1NUI8-F1
#
_entry.id   AF-A0A7X1NUI8-F1
#
_cell.length_a   1.000
_cell.length_b   1.000
_cell.length_c   1.000
_cell.angle_alpha   90.00
_cell.angle_beta   90.00
_cell.angle_gamma   90.00
#
_symmetry.space_group_name_H-M   'P 1'
#
loop_
_entity.id
_entity.type
_entity.pdbx_description
1 polymer ?
#
loop_
_entity_poly.entity_id
_entity_poly.type
_entity_poly.pdbx_seq_one_letter_code
_entity_poly.pdbx_strand_id
1 'polypeptide(L)'
;MKNFTESGAWGGLQHSWLLGVVVALGGLSACGSTPSEPPPATCEVTGTCPPPQPPPASCVVTNTCPPASINEILRSGPRPPKNVNLFPQSVYPTAIAEEIPSGIKTEAQVLVELKKFLSDEFPGDMQAQKEMLNLFNTVKLRQKIGDPLLRAGLISYTAIMQDYRLIDFILNAKTEAGLEKVTNMSFVDYGADEYTPGAEVFVNNQGQMMVTFNKRYRQSSPTSFAELFRHEVFHQDKPVSVWEERIANLDAGATQFYILKTHPALVTDNTILSRVNNLHAALLLNSRSRETGQLDVFAEQGKQLMPGSTLPATRWIDRELIKRNENFAETSPGNALVQARYPMCDMREFNEATLRCVNANVMKVYGLTAEDLIRLMGILELDLDITK
;
A
#
# COMPACT_ATOMS: atom_id res chain seq x y z
N MET A 1 -7.05 27.48 17.61
CA MET A 1 -8.08 26.98 16.66
C MET A 1 -8.75 28.13 15.91
N LYS A 2 -8.22 28.52 14.74
CA LYS A 2 -8.91 29.40 13.77
C LYS A 2 -9.20 28.58 12.51
N ASN A 3 -10.44 28.68 12.04
CA ASN A 3 -11.03 27.91 10.96
C ASN A 3 -10.23 28.04 9.65
N PHE A 4 -9.80 26.91 9.10
CA PHE A 4 -9.49 26.76 7.68
C PHE A 4 -10.79 26.38 6.98
N THR A 5 -11.46 27.36 6.38
CA THR A 5 -12.52 27.11 5.40
C THR A 5 -12.20 27.88 4.13
N GLU A 6 -12.45 27.18 3.02
CA GLU A 6 -12.51 27.66 1.63
C GLU A 6 -11.20 27.64 0.83
N SER A 7 -11.11 26.66 -0.08
CA SER A 7 -10.92 26.94 -1.50
C SER A 7 -11.13 25.69 -2.36
N GLY A 8 -11.81 25.88 -3.49
CA GLY A 8 -11.55 25.14 -4.72
C GLY A 8 -12.43 23.92 -5.01
N ALA A 9 -13.67 24.15 -5.44
CA ALA A 9 -14.42 23.14 -6.19
C ALA A 9 -13.80 22.96 -7.59
N TRP A 10 -13.28 21.76 -7.88
CA TRP A 10 -12.91 21.34 -9.24
C TRP A 10 -13.89 20.27 -9.72
N GLY A 11 -14.56 20.59 -10.83
CA GLY A 11 -15.63 19.79 -11.42
C GLY A 11 -15.13 18.49 -12.05
N GLY A 12 -15.80 17.39 -11.71
CA GLY A 12 -15.60 16.10 -12.34
C GLY A 12 -16.32 16.00 -13.69
N LEU A 13 -15.60 15.52 -14.70
CA LEU A 13 -16.16 15.07 -15.99
C LEU A 13 -16.23 13.54 -15.96
N GLN A 14 -17.43 13.00 -15.78
CA GLN A 14 -17.74 11.59 -15.99
C GLN A 14 -17.90 11.33 -17.49
N HIS A 15 -17.16 10.37 -18.05
CA HIS A 15 -17.42 9.80 -19.37
C HIS A 15 -17.84 8.33 -19.21
N SER A 16 -19.13 8.06 -19.45
CA SER A 16 -19.68 6.72 -19.62
C SER A 16 -19.41 6.22 -21.04
N TRP A 17 -18.92 4.99 -21.17
CA TRP A 17 -18.99 4.24 -22.42
C TRP A 17 -19.84 2.98 -22.20
N LEU A 18 -21.03 3.01 -22.81
CA LEU A 18 -21.89 1.87 -23.10
C LEU A 18 -21.53 1.38 -24.49
N LEU A 19 -21.27 0.07 -24.65
CA LEU A 19 -21.43 -0.63 -25.93
C LEU A 19 -21.60 -2.11 -25.65
N GLY A 20 -22.81 -2.61 -25.92
CA GLY A 20 -23.11 -4.03 -26.01
C GLY A 20 -22.96 -4.54 -27.44
N VAL A 21 -22.75 -5.84 -27.59
CA VAL A 21 -23.14 -6.60 -28.79
C VAL A 21 -23.56 -8.00 -28.36
N VAL A 22 -24.79 -8.37 -28.73
CA VAL A 22 -25.30 -9.74 -28.81
C VAL A 22 -25.38 -10.08 -30.31
N VAL A 23 -24.82 -11.22 -30.73
CA VAL A 23 -25.28 -11.94 -31.93
C VAL A 23 -25.12 -13.45 -31.69
N ALA A 24 -26.15 -14.18 -32.13
CA ALA A 24 -26.33 -15.62 -32.00
C ALA A 24 -26.26 -16.35 -33.36
N LEU A 25 -26.14 -17.68 -33.26
CA LEU A 25 -26.65 -18.76 -34.13
C LEU A 25 -25.89 -19.24 -35.39
N GLY A 26 -25.90 -20.58 -35.51
CA GLY A 26 -25.71 -21.42 -36.71
C GLY A 26 -24.59 -22.46 -36.53
N GLY A 27 -24.73 -23.77 -36.75
CA GLY A 27 -25.81 -24.63 -37.24
C GLY A 27 -25.26 -26.04 -37.61
N LEU A 28 -26.16 -27.03 -37.66
CA LEU A 28 -26.18 -28.27 -38.47
C LEU A 28 -25.20 -29.46 -38.23
N SER A 29 -25.80 -30.52 -37.69
CA SER A 29 -25.87 -31.94 -38.12
C SER A 29 -24.74 -32.63 -38.92
N ALA A 30 -24.31 -33.80 -38.43
CA ALA A 30 -23.90 -34.96 -39.24
C ALA A 30 -24.08 -36.29 -38.48
N CYS A 31 -24.25 -37.36 -39.25
CA CYS A 31 -24.84 -38.65 -38.89
C CYS A 31 -23.88 -39.70 -38.30
N GLY A 32 -24.43 -40.53 -37.41
CA GLY A 32 -24.38 -42.01 -37.44
C GLY A 32 -23.04 -42.75 -37.51
N SER A 33 -22.65 -43.37 -36.39
CA SER A 33 -21.85 -44.59 -36.36
C SER A 33 -22.31 -45.53 -35.23
N THR A 34 -22.12 -46.83 -35.48
CA THR A 34 -22.60 -48.01 -34.72
C THR A 34 -22.07 -48.10 -33.28
N PRO A 35 -22.84 -48.70 -32.33
CA PRO A 35 -22.42 -48.81 -30.94
C PRO A 35 -21.33 -49.87 -30.79
N SER A 36 -20.12 -49.43 -30.44
CA SER A 36 -19.10 -50.29 -29.83
C SER A 36 -19.55 -50.70 -28.43
N GLU A 37 -19.15 -51.91 -28.01
CA GLU A 37 -19.30 -52.48 -26.67
C GLU A 37 -19.20 -51.41 -25.56
N PRO A 38 -20.15 -51.37 -24.59
CA PRO A 38 -20.08 -50.38 -23.52
C PRO A 38 -18.79 -50.61 -22.72
N PRO A 39 -17.90 -49.61 -22.60
CA PRO A 39 -16.78 -49.72 -21.68
C PRO A 39 -17.31 -49.99 -20.27
N PRO A 40 -16.55 -50.67 -19.39
CA PRO A 40 -16.94 -50.86 -18.00
C PRO A 40 -17.38 -49.50 -17.44
N ALA A 41 -18.58 -49.46 -16.85
CA ALA A 41 -19.19 -48.23 -16.36
C ALA A 41 -18.21 -47.46 -15.48
N THR A 42 -17.56 -46.45 -16.06
CA THR A 42 -16.81 -45.46 -15.32
C THR A 42 -17.84 -44.68 -14.55
N CYS A 43 -17.94 -44.95 -13.25
CA CYS A 43 -18.76 -44.15 -12.35
C CYS A 43 -18.18 -42.73 -12.34
N GLU A 44 -18.75 -41.82 -13.12
CA GLU A 44 -18.57 -40.38 -12.93
C GLU A 44 -19.33 -39.98 -11.66
N VAL A 45 -18.61 -39.92 -10.56
CA VAL A 45 -19.14 -39.33 -9.33
C VAL A 45 -18.85 -37.84 -9.37
N THR A 46 -19.89 -37.02 -9.57
CA THR A 46 -19.86 -35.59 -9.27
C THR A 46 -19.79 -35.43 -7.76
N GLY A 47 -18.56 -35.35 -7.23
CA GLY A 47 -18.30 -35.26 -5.79
C GLY A 47 -18.57 -33.87 -5.20
N THR A 48 -18.90 -33.82 -3.91
CA THR A 48 -18.85 -32.61 -3.08
C THR A 48 -17.39 -32.25 -2.78
N CYS A 49 -17.03 -30.96 -2.80
CA CYS A 49 -15.68 -30.49 -2.44
C CYS A 49 -15.59 -30.23 -0.92
N PRO A 50 -14.57 -30.76 -0.20
CA PRO A 50 -13.49 -31.62 -0.68
C PRO A 50 -13.94 -33.09 -0.88
N PRO A 51 -13.34 -33.83 -1.84
CA PRO A 51 -13.75 -35.20 -2.13
C PRO A 51 -13.52 -36.11 -0.91
N PRO A 52 -14.40 -37.10 -0.69
CA PRO A 52 -14.20 -38.09 0.36
C PRO A 52 -12.89 -38.86 0.12
N GLN A 53 -12.04 -38.93 1.14
CA GLN A 53 -10.86 -39.80 1.13
C GLN A 53 -11.15 -41.12 1.84
N PRO A 54 -10.76 -42.27 1.25
CA PRO A 54 -10.13 -42.47 -0.06
C PRO A 54 -11.15 -42.55 -1.22
N PRO A 55 -10.77 -42.18 -2.47
CA PRO A 55 -11.65 -42.32 -3.62
C PRO A 55 -11.92 -43.82 -3.92
N PRO A 56 -13.14 -44.20 -4.33
CA PRO A 56 -13.46 -45.58 -4.72
C PRO A 56 -12.57 -46.02 -5.90
N ALA A 57 -12.00 -47.23 -5.78
CA ALA A 57 -10.91 -47.76 -6.60
C ALA A 57 -11.16 -47.93 -8.11
N SER A 58 -12.33 -47.53 -8.62
CA SER A 58 -12.77 -47.74 -10.00
C SER A 58 -13.40 -46.50 -10.66
N CYS A 59 -13.30 -45.32 -10.03
CA CYS A 59 -13.87 -44.07 -10.57
C CYS A 59 -12.75 -43.14 -11.07
N VAL A 60 -12.81 -42.72 -12.34
CA VAL A 60 -12.07 -41.54 -12.80
C VAL A 60 -12.84 -40.33 -12.29
N VAL A 61 -12.41 -39.78 -11.16
CA VAL A 61 -13.00 -38.54 -10.64
C VAL A 61 -12.37 -37.37 -11.40
N THR A 62 -13.05 -36.85 -12.42
CA THR A 62 -12.72 -35.55 -13.02
C THR A 62 -13.10 -34.45 -12.04
N ASN A 63 -12.28 -34.27 -11.00
CA ASN A 63 -12.44 -33.22 -10.00
C ASN A 63 -12.08 -31.86 -10.61
N THR A 64 -13.00 -31.25 -11.33
CA THR A 64 -12.96 -29.80 -11.56
C THR A 64 -13.79 -29.14 -10.47
N CYS A 65 -13.26 -29.03 -9.25
CA CYS A 65 -13.85 -28.10 -8.29
C CYS A 65 -13.82 -26.70 -8.94
N PRO A 66 -14.91 -25.93 -8.87
CA PRO A 66 -14.88 -24.57 -9.37
C PRO A 66 -13.77 -23.80 -8.67
N PRO A 67 -13.09 -22.87 -9.36
CA PRO A 67 -12.11 -22.01 -8.73
C PRO A 67 -12.78 -21.28 -7.56
N ALA A 68 -12.04 -21.13 -6.46
CA ALA A 68 -12.50 -20.40 -5.30
C ALA A 68 -13.02 -19.01 -5.68
N SER A 69 -14.17 -18.63 -5.14
CA SER A 69 -14.71 -17.29 -5.29
C SER A 69 -13.80 -16.26 -4.62
N ILE A 70 -13.87 -15.01 -5.07
CA ILE A 70 -13.12 -13.89 -4.46
C ILE A 70 -13.35 -13.82 -2.96
N ASN A 71 -14.59 -13.99 -2.50
CA ASN A 71 -14.93 -13.94 -1.08
C ASN A 71 -14.30 -15.11 -0.30
N GLU A 72 -14.24 -16.32 -0.87
CA GLU A 72 -13.55 -17.45 -0.23
C GLU A 72 -12.04 -17.19 -0.12
N ILE A 73 -11.42 -16.64 -1.17
CA ILE A 73 -10.00 -16.29 -1.15
C ILE A 73 -9.73 -15.17 -0.12
N LEU A 74 -10.55 -14.13 -0.05
CA LEU A 74 -10.34 -13.01 0.89
C LEU A 74 -10.60 -13.38 2.35
N ARG A 75 -11.55 -14.29 2.61
CA ARG A 75 -11.89 -14.79 3.96
C ARG A 75 -10.95 -15.88 4.46
N SER A 76 -10.17 -16.49 3.56
CA SER A 76 -9.11 -17.39 3.95
C SER A 76 -8.02 -16.65 4.74
N GLY A 77 -7.30 -17.36 5.60
CA GLY A 77 -6.31 -16.77 6.50
C GLY A 77 -5.10 -16.14 5.80
N PRO A 78 -4.09 -15.74 6.59
CA PRO A 78 -2.85 -15.18 6.07
C PRO A 78 -2.21 -16.05 4.99
N ARG A 79 -1.67 -15.42 3.95
CA ARG A 79 -1.08 -16.11 2.80
C ARG A 79 0.45 -15.99 2.81
N PRO A 80 1.20 -17.10 2.66
CA PRO A 80 2.64 -17.03 2.47
C PRO A 80 2.96 -16.39 1.12
N PRO A 81 4.10 -15.70 0.97
CA PRO A 81 4.61 -15.30 -0.33
C PRO A 81 5.14 -16.50 -1.12
N LYS A 82 4.88 -16.53 -2.42
CA LYS A 82 5.51 -17.44 -3.38
C LYS A 82 6.95 -17.02 -3.69
N ASN A 83 7.24 -15.71 -3.62
CA ASN A 83 8.56 -15.13 -3.82
C ASN A 83 8.98 -14.30 -2.60
N VAL A 84 9.78 -14.92 -1.74
CA VAL A 84 10.30 -14.26 -0.52
C VAL A 84 11.25 -13.09 -0.82
N ASN A 85 11.80 -12.99 -2.04
CA ASN A 85 12.75 -11.93 -2.42
C ASN A 85 12.09 -10.56 -2.60
N LEU A 86 10.76 -10.50 -2.59
CA LEU A 86 10.00 -9.23 -2.58
C LEU A 86 9.98 -8.56 -1.20
N PHE A 87 10.47 -9.24 -0.16
CA PHE A 87 10.39 -8.81 1.23
C PHE A 87 11.78 -8.70 1.87
N PRO A 88 11.92 -7.96 2.99
CA PRO A 88 13.21 -7.79 3.64
C PRO A 88 13.81 -9.11 4.13
N GLN A 89 15.13 -9.28 3.98
CA GLN A 89 15.82 -10.48 4.47
C GLN A 89 15.68 -10.68 5.98
N SER A 90 15.55 -9.60 6.75
CA SER A 90 15.25 -9.65 8.19
C SER A 90 13.95 -10.38 8.53
N VAL A 91 12.96 -10.30 7.64
CA VAL A 91 11.65 -10.95 7.79
C VAL A 91 11.65 -12.34 7.19
N TYR A 92 12.29 -12.51 6.04
CA TYR A 92 12.46 -13.80 5.38
C TYR A 92 13.96 -14.09 5.19
N PRO A 93 14.61 -14.83 6.11
CA PRO A 93 16.06 -15.06 6.06
C PRO A 93 16.55 -15.78 4.79
N THR A 94 15.66 -16.48 4.10
CA THR A 94 15.94 -17.15 2.82
C THR A 94 15.85 -16.23 1.61
N ALA A 95 15.41 -14.98 1.78
CA ALA A 95 15.44 -13.97 0.72
C ALA A 95 16.89 -13.61 0.37
N ILE A 96 17.11 -13.28 -0.90
CA ILE A 96 18.38 -12.72 -1.39
C ILE A 96 18.66 -11.43 -0.61
N ALA A 97 19.86 -11.30 -0.07
CA ALA A 97 20.29 -10.11 0.67
C ALA A 97 20.04 -8.83 -0.15
N GLU A 98 19.58 -7.76 0.50
CA GLU A 98 19.49 -6.46 -0.16
C GLU A 98 20.90 -5.98 -0.53
N GLU A 99 21.11 -5.70 -1.81
CA GLU A 99 22.27 -4.90 -2.19
C GLU A 99 22.01 -3.47 -1.73
N ILE A 100 22.93 -2.91 -0.94
CA ILE A 100 22.95 -1.48 -0.63
C ILE A 100 23.75 -0.84 -1.77
N PRO A 101 23.10 -0.24 -2.79
CA PRO A 101 23.82 0.23 -3.95
C PRO A 101 24.68 1.42 -3.53
N SER A 102 25.91 1.47 -4.03
CA SER A 102 26.84 2.56 -3.71
C SER A 102 26.55 3.80 -4.58
N GLY A 103 26.78 4.98 -4.02
CA GLY A 103 26.65 6.26 -4.73
C GLY A 103 25.40 7.06 -4.37
N ILE A 104 25.26 8.24 -4.97
CA ILE A 104 24.14 9.17 -4.81
C ILE A 104 23.66 9.52 -6.22
N LYS A 105 22.36 9.38 -6.49
CA LYS A 105 21.78 9.81 -7.77
C LYS A 105 21.96 11.32 -7.93
N THR A 106 22.48 11.74 -9.07
CA THR A 106 22.59 13.17 -9.43
C THR A 106 21.21 13.75 -9.73
N GLU A 107 21.04 15.07 -9.62
CA GLU A 107 19.77 15.72 -9.98
C GLU A 107 19.36 15.44 -11.44
N ALA A 108 20.32 15.30 -12.35
CA ALA A 108 20.06 14.93 -13.74
C ALA A 108 19.47 13.51 -13.87
N GLN A 109 20.03 12.53 -13.16
CA GLN A 109 19.51 11.16 -13.15
C GLN A 109 18.10 11.11 -12.56
N VAL A 110 17.89 11.77 -11.43
CA VAL A 110 16.57 11.85 -10.78
C VAL A 110 15.55 12.54 -11.70
N LEU A 111 15.94 13.60 -12.41
CA LEU A 111 15.03 14.30 -13.33
C LEU A 111 14.64 13.42 -14.52
N VAL A 112 15.53 12.54 -15.00
CA VAL A 112 15.20 11.55 -16.05
C VAL A 112 14.18 10.55 -15.53
N GLU A 113 14.39 10.00 -14.32
CA GLU A 113 13.44 9.10 -13.67
C GLU A 113 12.07 9.77 -13.48
N LEU A 114 12.04 11.01 -12.96
CA LEU A 114 10.81 11.76 -12.76
C LEU A 114 10.07 12.06 -14.07
N LYS A 115 10.78 12.47 -15.13
CA LYS A 115 10.17 12.73 -16.45
C LYS A 115 9.58 11.48 -17.08
N LYS A 116 10.26 10.34 -16.92
CA LYS A 116 9.73 9.05 -17.35
C LYS A 116 8.44 8.73 -16.58
N PHE A 117 8.51 8.80 -15.25
CA PHE A 117 7.36 8.56 -14.39
C PHE A 117 6.16 9.45 -14.77
N LEU A 118 6.36 10.76 -14.93
CA LEU A 118 5.29 11.70 -15.28
C LEU A 118 4.71 11.46 -16.68
N SER A 119 5.53 10.99 -17.63
CA SER A 119 5.04 10.58 -18.96
C SER A 119 4.10 9.38 -18.87
N ASP A 120 4.42 8.43 -17.99
CA ASP A 120 3.64 7.23 -17.77
C ASP A 120 2.34 7.56 -16.98
N GLU A 121 2.41 8.48 -16.01
CA GLU A 121 1.27 8.91 -15.18
C GLU A 121 0.28 9.82 -15.92
N PHE A 122 0.78 10.70 -16.79
CA PHE A 122 -0.02 11.68 -17.54
C PHE A 122 0.13 11.50 -19.05
N PRO A 123 -0.32 10.37 -19.64
CA PRO A 123 -0.12 10.07 -21.04
C PRO A 123 -0.86 11.08 -21.93
N GLY A 124 -0.09 11.88 -22.68
CA GLY A 124 -0.62 12.90 -23.59
C GLY A 124 -1.00 14.24 -22.92
N ASP A 125 -1.02 14.31 -21.59
CA ASP A 125 -1.25 15.56 -20.85
C ASP A 125 0.08 16.28 -20.56
N MET A 126 0.58 16.98 -21.57
CA MET A 126 1.82 17.76 -21.46
C MET A 126 1.73 18.89 -20.43
N GLN A 127 0.53 19.38 -20.13
CA GLN A 127 0.35 20.47 -19.17
C GLN A 127 0.52 19.97 -17.74
N ALA A 128 -0.11 18.86 -17.37
CA ALA A 128 0.08 18.21 -16.06
C ALA A 128 1.56 17.83 -15.83
N GLN A 129 2.21 17.24 -16.84
CA GLN A 129 3.65 16.92 -16.77
C GLN A 129 4.50 18.18 -16.51
N LYS A 130 4.22 19.27 -17.23
CA LYS A 130 4.94 20.55 -17.06
C LYS A 130 4.69 21.17 -15.70
N GLU A 131 3.46 21.11 -15.17
CA GLU A 131 3.12 21.60 -13.84
C GLU A 131 3.89 20.87 -12.75
N MET A 132 3.95 19.54 -12.80
CA MET A 132 4.74 18.74 -11.86
C MET A 132 6.24 19.03 -11.94
N LEU A 133 6.78 19.19 -13.15
CA LEU A 133 8.19 19.57 -13.35
C LEU A 133 8.47 21.01 -12.89
N ASN A 134 7.51 21.92 -13.00
CA ASN A 134 7.63 23.27 -12.46
C ASN A 134 7.69 23.23 -10.93
N LEU A 135 6.80 22.46 -10.29
CA LEU A 135 6.79 22.26 -8.84
C LEU A 135 8.14 21.75 -8.32
N PHE A 136 8.71 20.72 -8.98
CA PHE A 136 10.04 20.17 -8.69
C PHE A 136 11.15 21.25 -8.65
N ASN A 137 11.02 22.27 -9.50
CA ASN A 137 12.01 23.32 -9.70
C ASN A 137 11.73 24.60 -8.90
N THR A 138 10.65 24.68 -8.13
CA THR A 138 10.34 25.88 -7.36
C THR A 138 11.43 26.16 -6.32
N VAL A 139 11.77 27.45 -6.17
CA VAL A 139 12.79 27.91 -5.20
C VAL A 139 12.40 27.47 -3.79
N LYS A 140 11.13 27.60 -3.43
CA LYS A 140 10.62 27.24 -2.10
C LYS A 140 10.76 25.75 -1.80
N LEU A 141 10.45 24.88 -2.77
CA LEU A 141 10.63 23.44 -2.60
C LEU A 141 12.11 23.08 -2.45
N ARG A 142 12.99 23.66 -3.28
CA ARG A 142 14.45 23.44 -3.20
C ARG A 142 15.05 23.91 -1.87
N GLN A 143 14.52 24.98 -1.29
CA GLN A 143 14.94 25.47 0.02
C GLN A 143 14.55 24.51 1.16
N LYS A 144 13.36 23.91 1.10
CA LYS A 144 12.89 22.94 2.12
C LYS A 144 13.45 21.54 1.91
N ILE A 145 13.64 21.14 0.65
CA ILE A 145 14.08 19.81 0.24
C ILE A 145 15.22 19.98 -0.75
N GLY A 146 16.44 20.09 -0.25
CA GLY A 146 17.62 20.27 -1.10
C GLY A 146 17.89 19.04 -1.98
N ASP A 147 17.63 17.85 -1.45
CA ASP A 147 17.89 16.59 -2.12
C ASP A 147 16.92 16.36 -3.31
N PRO A 148 17.44 16.14 -4.53
CA PRO A 148 16.59 15.99 -5.72
C PRO A 148 15.72 14.72 -5.65
N LEU A 149 16.18 13.62 -5.04
CA LEU A 149 15.42 12.38 -4.96
C LEU A 149 14.18 12.56 -4.07
N LEU A 150 14.34 13.21 -2.92
CA LEU A 150 13.20 13.53 -2.05
C LEU A 150 12.22 14.50 -2.73
N ARG A 151 12.73 15.52 -3.44
CA ARG A 151 11.86 16.39 -4.25
C ARG A 151 11.06 15.59 -5.27
N ALA A 152 11.72 14.72 -6.04
CA ALA A 152 11.05 13.88 -7.02
C ALA A 152 10.05 12.91 -6.38
N GLY A 153 10.34 12.39 -5.20
CA GLY A 153 9.42 11.52 -4.47
C GLY A 153 8.15 12.24 -4.02
N LEU A 154 8.27 13.49 -3.54
CA LEU A 154 7.12 14.32 -3.21
C LEU A 154 6.27 14.66 -4.45
N ILE A 155 6.92 14.95 -5.58
CA ILE A 155 6.21 15.19 -6.86
C ILE A 155 5.52 13.91 -7.34
N SER A 156 6.18 12.76 -7.22
CA SER A 156 5.59 11.46 -7.60
C SER A 156 4.37 11.14 -6.73
N TYR A 157 4.46 11.36 -5.41
CA TYR A 157 3.29 11.27 -4.51
C TYR A 157 2.15 12.17 -4.98
N THR A 158 2.45 13.45 -5.23
CA THR A 158 1.44 14.45 -5.61
C THR A 158 0.74 14.06 -6.91
N ALA A 159 1.50 13.56 -7.89
CA ALA A 159 0.98 13.10 -9.17
C ALA A 159 0.05 11.88 -9.01
N ILE A 160 0.52 10.82 -8.33
CA ILE A 160 -0.23 9.56 -8.16
C ILE A 160 -1.49 9.78 -7.33
N MET A 161 -1.34 10.40 -6.16
CA MET A 161 -2.42 10.54 -5.21
C MET A 161 -3.38 11.68 -5.56
N GLN A 162 -2.95 12.56 -6.48
CA GLN A 162 -3.62 13.83 -6.80
C GLN A 162 -3.94 14.65 -5.53
N ASP A 163 -3.14 14.49 -4.47
CA ASP A 163 -3.33 15.14 -3.18
C ASP A 163 -2.37 16.32 -3.02
N TYR A 164 -2.78 17.47 -3.56
CA TYR A 164 -2.03 18.72 -3.47
C TYR A 164 -1.92 19.26 -2.04
N ARG A 165 -2.72 18.76 -1.08
CA ARG A 165 -2.71 19.27 0.30
C ARG A 165 -1.42 18.89 1.03
N LEU A 166 -0.81 17.76 0.69
CA LEU A 166 0.45 17.35 1.30
C LEU A 166 1.60 18.27 0.86
N ILE A 167 1.74 18.51 -0.44
CA ILE A 167 2.77 19.45 -0.94
C ILE A 167 2.47 20.89 -0.49
N ASP A 168 1.20 21.30 -0.45
CA ASP A 168 0.82 22.61 0.10
C ASP A 168 1.18 22.73 1.58
N PHE A 169 0.93 21.69 2.39
CA PHE A 169 1.34 21.67 3.79
C PHE A 169 2.86 21.84 3.93
N ILE A 170 3.65 21.04 3.20
CA ILE A 170 5.11 21.13 3.24
C ILE A 170 5.59 22.52 2.84
N LEU A 171 5.02 23.11 1.79
CA LEU A 171 5.46 24.40 1.28
C LEU A 171 4.95 25.57 2.13
N ASN A 172 3.69 25.54 2.57
CA ASN A 172 2.96 26.74 2.97
C ASN A 172 2.42 26.72 4.40
N ALA A 173 2.35 25.55 5.06
CA ALA A 173 1.82 25.49 6.42
C ALA A 173 2.64 26.35 7.39
N LYS A 174 1.93 26.93 8.36
CA LYS A 174 2.48 27.80 9.39
C LYS A 174 2.18 27.25 10.77
N THR A 175 3.08 27.51 11.72
CA THR A 175 2.81 27.30 13.15
C THR A 175 1.83 28.36 13.66
N GLU A 176 1.32 28.20 14.88
CA GLU A 176 0.44 29.21 15.50
C GLU A 176 1.13 30.59 15.63
N ALA A 177 2.46 30.61 15.73
CA ALA A 177 3.28 31.82 15.76
C ALA A 177 3.55 32.42 14.36
N GLY A 178 2.99 31.85 13.28
CA GLY A 178 3.20 32.32 11.91
C GLY A 178 4.54 31.91 11.28
N LEU A 179 5.32 31.07 11.95
CA LEU A 179 6.59 30.53 11.42
C LEU A 179 6.30 29.42 10.42
N GLU A 180 7.28 29.08 9.57
CA GLU A 180 7.15 27.92 8.67
C GLU A 180 6.99 26.63 9.47
N LYS A 181 5.94 25.86 9.18
CA LYS A 181 5.66 24.58 9.86
C LYS A 181 6.68 23.53 9.47
N VAL A 182 6.97 23.33 8.18
CA VAL A 182 8.04 22.42 7.73
C VAL A 182 9.26 23.23 7.36
N THR A 183 10.41 22.98 8.01
CA THR A 183 11.64 23.76 7.81
C THR A 183 12.65 23.05 6.92
N ASN A 184 12.75 21.73 7.02
CA ASN A 184 13.73 20.94 6.26
C ASN A 184 13.27 19.50 6.07
N MET A 185 13.59 18.93 4.91
CA MET A 185 13.51 17.49 4.63
C MET A 185 14.81 17.00 4.00
N SER A 186 15.46 16.04 4.65
CA SER A 186 16.80 15.60 4.24
C SER A 186 17.08 14.14 4.58
N PHE A 187 18.02 13.51 3.87
CA PHE A 187 18.54 12.22 4.27
C PHE A 187 19.54 12.35 5.42
N VAL A 188 19.46 11.45 6.39
CA VAL A 188 20.40 11.31 7.52
C VAL A 188 20.86 9.86 7.66
N ASP A 189 22.00 9.68 8.33
CA ASP A 189 22.50 8.35 8.66
C ASP A 189 21.92 7.88 10.00
N TYR A 190 20.99 6.94 9.95
CA TYR A 190 20.49 6.25 11.14
C TYR A 190 21.26 4.97 11.46
N GLY A 191 22.23 4.58 10.63
CA GLY A 191 22.84 3.26 10.64
C GLY A 191 22.08 2.24 9.80
N ALA A 192 22.55 0.99 9.85
CA ALA A 192 22.06 -0.11 9.01
C ALA A 192 21.17 -1.11 9.76
N ASP A 193 20.90 -0.89 11.05
CA ASP A 193 20.08 -1.80 11.85
C ASP A 193 18.64 -1.88 11.29
N GLU A 194 18.05 -3.07 11.30
CA GLU A 194 16.69 -3.35 10.88
C GLU A 194 15.64 -2.56 11.69
N TYR A 195 15.96 -2.17 12.92
CA TYR A 195 15.10 -1.35 13.78
C TYR A 195 15.24 0.15 13.53
N THR A 196 16.15 0.56 12.63
CA THR A 196 16.28 1.99 12.30
C THR A 196 15.03 2.50 11.60
N PRO A 197 14.54 3.69 11.97
CA PRO A 197 13.38 4.29 11.33
C PRO A 197 13.65 4.50 9.83
N GLY A 198 12.59 4.37 9.04
CA GLY A 198 12.65 4.68 7.61
C GLY A 198 12.69 6.17 7.34
N ALA A 199 11.90 6.91 8.10
CA ALA A 199 11.98 8.35 8.28
C ALA A 199 11.55 8.71 9.71
N GLU A 200 11.76 9.95 10.11
CA GLU A 200 11.41 10.46 11.43
C GLU A 200 11.08 11.95 11.36
N VAL A 201 10.15 12.40 12.20
CA VAL A 201 9.87 13.81 12.41
C VAL A 201 10.40 14.33 13.74
N PHE A 202 11.09 15.47 13.66
CA PHE A 202 11.48 16.27 14.81
C PHE A 202 10.66 17.56 14.85
N VAL A 203 9.80 17.70 15.87
CA VAL A 203 9.09 18.95 16.15
C VAL A 203 9.81 19.76 17.23
N ASN A 204 10.15 21.03 16.98
CA ASN A 204 10.76 21.91 17.99
C ASN A 204 9.69 22.56 18.90
N ASN A 205 10.12 23.32 19.92
CA ASN A 205 9.20 23.97 20.87
C ASN A 205 8.35 25.09 20.22
N GLN A 206 8.73 25.55 19.03
CA GLN A 206 7.99 26.51 18.22
C GLN A 206 6.97 25.81 17.29
N GLY A 207 6.86 24.48 17.36
CA GLY A 207 5.97 23.67 16.55
C GLY A 207 6.47 23.44 15.13
N GLN A 208 7.71 23.78 14.80
CA GLN A 208 8.30 23.56 13.48
C GLN A 208 8.82 22.13 13.36
N MET A 209 8.61 21.53 12.20
CA MET A 209 8.91 20.16 11.83
C MET A 209 10.14 20.11 10.92
N MET A 210 11.05 19.22 11.25
CA MET A 210 12.08 18.70 10.34
C MET A 210 11.78 17.23 10.11
N VAL A 211 11.79 16.80 8.85
CA VAL A 211 11.59 15.39 8.49
C VAL A 211 12.90 14.83 7.95
N THR A 212 13.33 13.70 8.47
CA THR A 212 14.60 13.09 8.07
C THR A 212 14.37 11.68 7.57
N PHE A 213 14.98 11.34 6.43
CA PHE A 213 14.83 10.05 5.77
C PHE A 213 16.10 9.24 5.94
N ASN A 214 15.98 7.92 6.07
CA ASN A 214 17.14 7.06 6.17
C ASN A 214 17.94 7.06 4.87
N LYS A 215 19.22 7.45 4.94
CA LYS A 215 20.10 7.54 3.76
C LYS A 215 20.25 6.21 3.00
N ARG A 216 19.98 5.07 3.64
CA ARG A 216 20.02 3.75 2.99
C ARG A 216 19.03 3.62 1.82
N TYR A 217 18.02 4.49 1.75
CA TYR A 217 17.03 4.52 0.67
C TYR A 217 17.40 5.43 -0.50
N ARG A 218 18.60 6.04 -0.51
CA ARG A 218 19.03 6.98 -1.57
C ARG A 218 19.08 6.40 -3.00
N GLN A 219 18.90 5.10 -3.14
CA GLN A 219 18.89 4.40 -4.42
C GLN A 219 17.50 3.94 -4.85
N SER A 220 16.50 4.11 -3.98
CA SER A 220 15.11 3.80 -4.29
C SER A 220 14.57 4.67 -5.43
N SER A 221 13.51 4.17 -6.06
CA SER A 221 12.70 4.96 -6.98
C SER A 221 12.11 6.17 -6.23
N PRO A 222 12.02 7.35 -6.84
CA PRO A 222 11.33 8.49 -6.25
C PRO A 222 9.93 8.11 -5.74
N THR A 223 9.20 7.28 -6.49
CA THR A 223 7.85 6.84 -6.15
C THR A 223 7.78 6.06 -4.84
N SER A 224 8.82 5.31 -4.47
CA SER A 224 8.83 4.51 -3.23
C SER A 224 8.76 5.37 -1.96
N PHE A 225 9.07 6.67 -2.02
CA PHE A 225 9.01 7.58 -0.88
C PHE A 225 7.60 8.08 -0.56
N ALA A 226 6.62 7.85 -1.44
CA ALA A 226 5.25 8.34 -1.28
C ALA A 226 4.62 7.93 0.06
N GLU A 227 4.82 6.68 0.48
CA GLU A 227 4.37 6.16 1.78
C GLU A 227 5.01 6.93 2.94
N LEU A 228 6.34 7.13 2.91
CA LEU A 228 7.07 7.83 3.96
C LEU A 228 6.68 9.30 4.06
N PHE A 229 6.54 10.00 2.92
CA PHE A 229 6.04 11.38 2.95
C PHE A 229 4.68 11.47 3.63
N ARG A 230 3.79 10.53 3.31
CA ARG A 230 2.45 10.51 3.87
C ARG A 230 2.45 10.21 5.37
N HIS A 231 3.23 9.23 5.78
CA HIS A 231 3.39 8.85 7.18
C HIS A 231 3.91 10.03 8.01
N GLU A 232 5.05 10.60 7.63
CA GLU A 232 5.74 11.60 8.45
C GLU A 232 4.96 12.92 8.57
N VAL A 233 4.20 13.35 7.55
CA VAL A 233 3.41 14.60 7.67
C VAL A 233 2.23 14.50 8.64
N PHE A 234 1.91 13.29 9.14
CA PHE A 234 0.91 13.14 10.21
C PHE A 234 1.47 13.55 11.58
N HIS A 235 2.78 13.44 11.77
CA HIS A 235 3.46 13.77 13.01
C HIS A 235 3.68 15.27 13.15
N GLN A 236 2.60 16.01 13.38
CA GLN A 236 2.64 17.48 13.38
C GLN A 236 3.05 18.09 14.72
N ASP A 237 2.87 17.36 15.82
CA ASP A 237 3.04 17.89 17.18
C ASP A 237 3.81 16.89 18.07
N LYS A 238 4.19 17.33 19.27
CA LYS A 238 4.82 16.46 20.29
C LYS A 238 3.86 16.27 21.48
N PRO A 239 3.80 15.07 22.08
CA PRO A 239 4.46 13.82 21.68
C PRO A 239 3.75 13.10 20.52
N VAL A 240 4.50 12.28 19.76
CA VAL A 240 3.90 11.28 18.87
C VAL A 240 3.34 10.14 19.72
N SER A 241 2.14 9.67 19.40
CA SER A 241 1.48 8.61 20.16
C SER A 241 1.45 7.26 19.46
N VAL A 242 1.21 6.19 20.23
CA VAL A 242 1.04 4.83 19.70
C VAL A 242 -0.12 4.76 18.72
N TRP A 243 -1.25 5.40 19.02
CA TRP A 243 -2.41 5.41 18.13
C TRP A 243 -2.16 6.22 16.86
N GLU A 244 -1.44 7.32 16.95
CA GLU A 244 -1.04 8.13 15.80
C GLU A 244 -0.16 7.35 14.82
N GLU A 245 0.87 6.66 15.31
CA GLU A 245 1.73 5.76 14.53
C GLU A 245 0.93 4.65 13.84
N ARG A 246 -0.03 4.04 14.53
CA ARG A 246 -0.90 3.02 13.94
C ARG A 246 -1.77 3.58 12.82
N ILE A 247 -2.32 4.77 13.00
CA ILE A 247 -3.14 5.44 11.97
C ILE A 247 -2.25 5.82 10.77
N ALA A 248 -1.06 6.36 11.01
CA ALA A 248 -0.08 6.69 9.98
C ALA A 248 0.35 5.46 9.20
N ASN A 249 0.69 4.35 9.87
CA ASN A 249 1.06 3.09 9.23
C ASN A 249 -0.09 2.43 8.44
N LEU A 250 -1.33 2.53 8.92
CA LEU A 250 -2.50 2.05 8.17
C LEU A 250 -2.72 2.87 6.89
N ASP A 251 -2.67 4.20 6.99
CA ASP A 251 -2.80 5.09 5.81
C ASP A 251 -1.64 4.92 4.82
N ALA A 252 -0.44 4.71 5.33
CA ALA A 252 0.78 4.40 4.59
C ALA A 252 0.64 3.08 3.81
N GLY A 253 0.24 1.99 4.46
CA GLY A 253 -0.01 0.71 3.78
C GLY A 253 -1.11 0.81 2.70
N ALA A 254 -2.17 1.58 2.96
CA ALA A 254 -3.22 1.84 1.97
C ALA A 254 -2.75 2.74 0.81
N THR A 255 -1.85 3.69 1.08
CA THR A 255 -1.15 4.45 0.03
C THR A 255 -0.36 3.52 -0.88
N GLN A 256 0.37 2.55 -0.30
CA GLN A 256 1.09 1.55 -1.07
C GLN A 256 0.16 0.64 -1.89
N PHE A 257 -1.04 0.30 -1.40
CA PHE A 257 -2.05 -0.39 -2.21
C PHE A 257 -2.45 0.41 -3.44
N TYR A 258 -2.70 1.70 -3.28
CA TYR A 258 -3.07 2.56 -4.40
C TYR A 258 -1.92 2.64 -5.42
N ILE A 259 -0.69 2.83 -4.95
CA ILE A 259 0.51 2.86 -5.79
C ILE A 259 0.71 1.54 -6.55
N LEU A 260 0.60 0.38 -5.89
CA LEU A 260 0.78 -0.91 -6.55
C LEU A 260 -0.36 -1.23 -7.52
N LYS A 261 -1.58 -0.75 -7.24
CA LYS A 261 -2.73 -0.88 -8.14
C LYS A 261 -2.48 -0.14 -9.47
N THR A 262 -1.86 1.04 -9.42
CA THR A 262 -1.59 1.88 -10.60
C THR A 262 -0.24 1.55 -11.26
N HIS A 263 0.78 1.21 -10.47
CA HIS A 263 2.15 0.92 -10.91
C HIS A 263 2.66 -0.42 -10.34
N PRO A 264 2.13 -1.56 -10.80
CA PRO A 264 2.46 -2.87 -10.23
C PRO A 264 3.95 -3.24 -10.37
N ALA A 265 4.66 -2.68 -11.36
CA ALA A 265 6.09 -2.95 -11.57
C ALA A 265 6.97 -2.54 -10.37
N LEU A 266 6.52 -1.57 -9.56
CA LEU A 266 7.27 -1.09 -8.39
C LEU A 266 7.46 -2.17 -7.32
N VAL A 267 6.65 -3.23 -7.33
CA VAL A 267 6.85 -4.37 -6.42
C VAL A 267 8.22 -5.05 -6.63
N THR A 268 8.73 -4.98 -7.86
CA THR A 268 10.00 -5.60 -8.29
C THR A 268 11.18 -4.62 -8.37
N ASP A 269 11.04 -3.40 -7.83
CA ASP A 269 12.14 -2.41 -7.81
C ASP A 269 13.38 -2.91 -7.04
N ASN A 270 13.22 -3.95 -6.20
CA ASN A 270 14.30 -4.66 -5.49
C ASN A 270 15.22 -3.76 -4.65
N THR A 271 14.75 -2.58 -4.25
CA THR A 271 15.45 -1.71 -3.31
C THR A 271 15.02 -2.03 -1.87
N ILE A 272 15.81 -1.59 -0.89
CA ILE A 272 15.46 -1.79 0.53
C ILE A 272 14.07 -1.18 0.83
N LEU A 273 13.81 0.06 0.37
CA LEU A 273 12.53 0.71 0.63
C LEU A 273 11.36 -0.01 -0.07
N SER A 274 11.52 -0.46 -1.31
CA SER A 274 10.43 -1.18 -2.00
C SER A 274 10.09 -2.48 -1.29
N ARG A 275 11.08 -3.22 -0.77
CA ARG A 275 10.83 -4.43 0.03
C ARG A 275 10.13 -4.13 1.36
N VAL A 276 10.50 -3.04 2.03
CA VAL A 276 9.81 -2.58 3.26
C VAL A 276 8.36 -2.19 2.96
N ASN A 277 8.11 -1.45 1.88
CA ASN A 277 6.74 -1.08 1.49
C ASN A 277 5.92 -2.33 1.09
N ASN A 278 6.53 -3.30 0.38
CA ASN A 278 5.89 -4.58 0.07
C ASN A 278 5.50 -5.35 1.33
N LEU A 279 6.37 -5.36 2.34
CA LEU A 279 6.08 -5.97 3.63
C LEU A 279 4.89 -5.29 4.32
N HIS A 280 4.84 -3.95 4.36
CA HIS A 280 3.73 -3.22 4.97
C HIS A 280 2.40 -3.53 4.25
N ALA A 281 2.42 -3.53 2.93
CA ALA A 281 1.27 -3.89 2.10
C ALA A 281 0.82 -5.34 2.34
N ALA A 282 1.74 -6.31 2.35
CA ALA A 282 1.42 -7.72 2.57
C ALA A 282 0.88 -8.00 3.99
N LEU A 283 1.44 -7.34 5.01
CA LEU A 283 0.94 -7.40 6.38
C LEU A 283 -0.49 -6.88 6.48
N LEU A 284 -0.76 -5.71 5.88
CA LEU A 284 -2.11 -5.14 5.88
C LEU A 284 -3.08 -6.02 5.10
N LEU A 285 -2.67 -6.59 3.97
CA LEU A 285 -3.46 -7.60 3.27
C LEU A 285 -3.76 -8.75 4.22
N ASN A 286 -2.76 -9.42 4.78
CA ASN A 286 -2.97 -10.59 5.63
C ASN A 286 -3.70 -10.31 6.94
N SER A 287 -3.98 -9.05 7.28
CA SER A 287 -4.82 -8.67 8.42
C SER A 287 -6.33 -8.82 8.17
N ARG A 288 -6.80 -9.12 6.94
CA ARG A 288 -8.23 -9.18 6.61
C ARG A 288 -9.06 -10.01 7.61
N SER A 289 -10.26 -9.55 7.93
CA SER A 289 -11.23 -10.33 8.71
C SER A 289 -11.66 -11.59 7.96
N ARG A 290 -11.67 -12.74 8.65
CA ARG A 290 -12.17 -14.01 8.09
C ARG A 290 -13.67 -14.02 7.84
N GLU A 291 -14.42 -13.17 8.55
CA GLU A 291 -15.88 -13.11 8.42
C GLU A 291 -16.28 -12.33 7.17
N THR A 292 -15.62 -11.19 6.94
CA THR A 292 -16.00 -10.25 5.88
C THR A 292 -15.10 -10.32 4.66
N GLY A 293 -13.83 -10.72 4.82
CA GLY A 293 -12.78 -10.63 3.81
C GLY A 293 -12.23 -9.21 3.63
N GLN A 294 -12.71 -8.23 4.40
CA GLN A 294 -12.26 -6.84 4.35
C GLN A 294 -11.01 -6.65 5.20
N LEU A 295 -10.23 -5.61 4.91
CA LEU A 295 -9.11 -5.20 5.76
C LEU A 295 -9.62 -4.95 7.17
N ASP A 296 -8.95 -5.52 8.16
CA ASP A 296 -9.28 -5.29 9.57
C ASP A 296 -8.05 -5.43 10.45
N VAL A 297 -7.41 -4.32 10.79
CA VAL A 297 -6.17 -4.35 11.59
C VAL A 297 -6.35 -4.94 13.00
N PHE A 298 -7.59 -5.06 13.47
CA PHE A 298 -7.94 -5.65 14.76
C PHE A 298 -8.22 -7.15 14.70
N ALA A 299 -8.39 -7.73 13.50
CA ALA A 299 -8.77 -9.13 13.35
C ALA A 299 -7.62 -10.07 13.77
N GLU A 300 -7.94 -10.96 14.71
CA GLU A 300 -7.05 -12.05 15.11
C GLU A 300 -7.05 -13.15 14.07
N GLN A 301 -5.87 -13.50 13.57
CA GLN A 301 -5.72 -14.55 12.58
C GLN A 301 -5.43 -15.92 13.21
N GLY A 302 -5.01 -16.01 14.48
CA GLY A 302 -4.62 -17.26 15.13
C GLY A 302 -3.44 -17.98 14.44
N LYS A 303 -2.79 -17.29 13.49
CA LYS A 303 -1.61 -17.69 12.71
C LYS A 303 -0.82 -16.42 12.42
N GLN A 304 0.48 -16.56 12.15
CA GLN A 304 1.32 -15.43 11.77
C GLN A 304 0.73 -14.71 10.54
N LEU A 305 0.73 -13.38 10.56
CA LEU A 305 0.31 -12.54 9.43
C LEU A 305 1.21 -12.70 8.22
N MET A 306 2.48 -13.05 8.42
CA MET A 306 3.43 -13.34 7.36
C MET A 306 3.90 -14.79 7.52
N PRO A 307 3.16 -15.78 7.01
CA PRO A 307 3.54 -17.18 7.16
C PRO A 307 4.94 -17.45 6.61
N GLY A 308 5.74 -18.23 7.35
CA GLY A 308 7.12 -18.55 7.00
C GLY A 308 8.14 -17.45 7.31
N SER A 309 7.71 -16.33 7.90
CA SER A 309 8.59 -15.24 8.32
C SER A 309 9.09 -15.39 9.76
N THR A 310 10.06 -14.56 10.14
CA THR A 310 10.51 -14.38 11.53
C THR A 310 9.57 -13.52 12.37
N LEU A 311 8.54 -12.91 11.77
CA LEU A 311 7.60 -12.04 12.47
C LEU A 311 6.52 -12.87 13.20
N PRO A 312 6.43 -12.81 14.53
CA PRO A 312 5.48 -13.61 15.29
C PRO A 312 4.05 -13.03 15.29
N ALA A 313 3.85 -11.84 14.74
CA ALA A 313 2.58 -11.10 14.84
C ALA A 313 1.41 -11.85 14.20
N THR A 314 0.33 -12.03 14.96
CA THR A 314 -0.94 -12.64 14.50
C THR A 314 -2.05 -11.59 14.30
N ARG A 315 -1.82 -10.36 14.77
CA ARG A 315 -2.62 -9.16 14.51
C ARG A 315 -1.72 -8.05 13.99
N TRP A 316 -2.29 -7.16 13.18
CA TRP A 316 -1.51 -6.09 12.56
C TRP A 316 -1.08 -5.07 13.61
N ILE A 317 -2.00 -4.70 14.50
CA ILE A 317 -1.76 -3.75 15.60
C ILE A 317 -0.67 -4.19 16.61
N ASP A 318 -0.34 -5.48 16.63
CA ASP A 318 0.66 -6.04 17.54
C ASP A 318 2.09 -5.93 16.99
N ARG A 319 2.26 -5.73 15.68
CA ARG A 319 3.58 -5.63 15.05
C ARG A 319 4.38 -4.44 15.61
N GLU A 320 3.73 -3.27 15.71
CA GLU A 320 4.40 -2.02 16.08
C GLU A 320 4.78 -1.96 17.57
N LEU A 321 4.10 -2.73 18.42
CA LEU A 321 4.34 -2.75 19.87
C LEU A 321 5.59 -3.55 20.28
N ILE A 322 6.12 -4.43 19.43
CA ILE A 322 7.09 -5.42 19.88
C ILE A 322 8.46 -4.79 20.21
N LYS A 323 8.78 -3.57 19.75
CA LYS A 323 10.13 -2.99 19.97
C LYS A 323 10.25 -1.47 20.17
N ARG A 324 9.21 -0.65 19.98
CA ARG A 324 9.36 0.83 20.09
C ARG A 324 8.97 1.35 21.47
N ASN A 325 9.99 1.80 22.21
CA ASN A 325 10.01 2.67 23.40
C ASN A 325 8.76 2.68 24.31
N GLU A 326 8.94 2.27 25.56
CA GLU A 326 8.01 2.47 26.70
C GLU A 326 7.63 3.95 26.97
N ASN A 327 8.14 4.90 26.17
CA ASN A 327 8.01 6.34 26.36
C ASN A 327 7.02 7.01 25.37
N PHE A 328 6.38 6.27 24.47
CA PHE A 328 5.33 6.87 23.63
C PHE A 328 4.11 7.19 24.49
N ALA A 329 3.51 8.35 24.26
CA ALA A 329 2.18 8.63 24.80
C ALA A 329 1.18 7.66 24.16
N GLU A 330 0.15 7.26 24.91
CA GLU A 330 -0.89 6.40 24.35
C GLU A 330 -1.65 7.17 23.26
N THR A 331 -2.09 8.40 23.55
CA THR A 331 -2.82 9.29 22.64
C THR A 331 -2.06 10.60 22.37
N SER A 332 -2.41 11.27 21.27
CA SER A 332 -1.91 12.61 20.91
C SER A 332 -3.02 13.43 20.26
N PRO A 333 -2.90 14.78 20.23
CA PRO A 333 -3.81 15.61 19.46
C PRO A 333 -3.84 15.19 17.98
N GLY A 334 -5.03 15.20 17.39
CA GLY A 334 -5.16 14.92 15.95
C GLY A 334 -4.76 16.12 15.09
N ASN A 335 -4.73 15.93 13.76
CA ASN A 335 -4.37 16.99 12.83
C ASN A 335 -5.35 17.13 11.64
N ALA A 336 -5.37 18.33 11.06
CA ALA A 336 -6.30 18.67 9.99
C ALA A 336 -6.04 17.93 8.66
N LEU A 337 -4.82 17.47 8.39
CA LEU A 337 -4.53 16.70 7.17
C LEU A 337 -5.18 15.33 7.20
N VAL A 338 -5.14 14.65 8.36
CA VAL A 338 -5.82 13.37 8.54
C VAL A 338 -7.33 13.58 8.54
N GLN A 339 -7.84 14.61 9.22
CA GLN A 339 -9.26 14.98 9.20
C GLN A 339 -9.79 15.20 7.78
N ALA A 340 -9.04 15.91 6.94
CA ALA A 340 -9.44 16.19 5.56
C ALA A 340 -9.39 14.95 4.65
N ARG A 341 -8.61 13.92 5.00
CA ARG A 341 -8.58 12.63 4.31
C ARG A 341 -9.72 11.72 4.75
N TYR A 342 -10.03 11.74 6.03
CA TYR A 342 -11.07 10.93 6.66
C TYR A 342 -12.16 11.82 7.27
N PRO A 343 -12.94 12.55 6.44
CA PRO A 343 -13.93 13.52 6.93
C PRO A 343 -15.08 12.87 7.72
N MET A 344 -15.23 11.55 7.64
CA MET A 344 -16.21 10.77 8.39
C MET A 344 -15.75 10.38 9.80
N CYS A 345 -14.47 10.58 10.13
CA CYS A 345 -13.89 10.22 11.41
C CYS A 345 -13.61 11.46 12.25
N ASP A 346 -13.79 11.36 13.57
CA ASP A 346 -13.39 12.43 14.50
C ASP A 346 -11.86 12.37 14.71
N MET A 347 -11.13 13.29 14.08
CA MET A 347 -9.67 13.37 14.14
C MET A 347 -9.21 14.50 15.07
N ARG A 348 -9.96 14.81 16.12
CA ARG A 348 -9.50 15.75 17.16
C ARG A 348 -8.43 15.14 18.06
N GLU A 349 -8.41 13.81 18.18
CA GLU A 349 -7.43 13.05 18.93
C GLU A 349 -7.09 11.75 18.18
N PHE A 350 -5.83 11.34 18.24
CA PHE A 350 -5.41 10.01 17.83
C PHE A 350 -5.57 9.04 18.99
N ASN A 351 -6.60 8.19 18.90
CA ASN A 351 -6.93 7.15 19.87
C ASN A 351 -7.47 5.89 19.16
N GLU A 352 -7.84 4.86 19.93
CA GLU A 352 -8.37 3.62 19.36
C GLU A 352 -9.66 3.83 18.54
N ALA A 353 -10.58 4.69 19.00
CA ALA A 353 -11.82 4.96 18.30
C ALA A 353 -11.57 5.58 16.92
N THR A 354 -10.59 6.49 16.86
CA THR A 354 -10.11 7.09 15.61
C THR A 354 -9.53 6.02 14.68
N LEU A 355 -8.66 5.12 15.17
CA LEU A 355 -8.12 4.02 14.36
C LEU A 355 -9.22 3.09 13.85
N ARG A 356 -10.22 2.74 14.68
CA ARG A 356 -11.37 1.92 14.26
C ARG A 356 -12.15 2.59 13.13
N CYS A 357 -12.35 3.91 13.21
CA CYS A 357 -13.01 4.64 12.15
C CYS A 357 -12.18 4.65 10.85
N VAL A 358 -10.87 4.87 10.94
CA VAL A 358 -9.95 4.81 9.78
C VAL A 358 -9.99 3.42 9.15
N ASN A 359 -9.84 2.36 9.94
CA ASN A 359 -9.91 0.96 9.50
C ASN A 359 -11.21 0.65 8.74
N ALA A 360 -12.35 1.12 9.25
CA ALA A 360 -13.65 0.92 8.61
C ALA A 360 -13.82 1.69 7.28
N ASN A 361 -13.02 2.74 7.05
CA ASN A 361 -13.20 3.65 5.90
C ASN A 361 -12.00 3.68 4.94
N VAL A 362 -10.87 3.06 5.28
CA VAL A 362 -9.64 3.14 4.48
C VAL A 362 -9.84 2.62 3.06
N MET A 363 -10.52 1.50 2.88
CA MET A 363 -10.82 0.98 1.54
C MET A 363 -11.66 1.96 0.72
N LYS A 364 -12.67 2.60 1.33
CA LYS A 364 -13.52 3.60 0.67
C LYS A 364 -12.72 4.85 0.28
N VAL A 365 -11.87 5.34 1.17
CA VAL A 365 -11.03 6.52 0.95
C VAL A 365 -10.03 6.34 -0.19
N TYR A 366 -9.53 5.12 -0.39
CA TYR A 366 -8.62 4.77 -1.49
C TYR A 366 -9.31 4.14 -2.71
N GLY A 367 -10.65 4.03 -2.72
CA GLY A 367 -11.39 3.42 -3.83
C GLY A 367 -10.98 1.96 -4.10
N LEU A 368 -10.70 1.20 -3.05
CA LEU A 368 -10.29 -0.20 -3.11
C LEU A 368 -11.50 -1.13 -3.06
N THR A 369 -11.50 -2.11 -3.97
CA THR A 369 -12.51 -3.18 -4.07
C THR A 369 -11.96 -4.53 -3.62
N ALA A 370 -12.83 -5.54 -3.52
CA ALA A 370 -12.40 -6.91 -3.24
C ALA A 370 -11.48 -7.45 -4.34
N GLU A 371 -11.80 -7.15 -5.60
CA GLU A 371 -11.01 -7.46 -6.79
C GLU A 371 -9.62 -6.82 -6.72
N ASP A 372 -9.54 -5.56 -6.26
CA ASP A 372 -8.26 -4.88 -6.06
C ASP A 372 -7.40 -5.60 -5.01
N LEU A 373 -7.99 -6.05 -3.89
CA LEU A 373 -7.24 -6.80 -2.88
C LEU A 373 -6.67 -8.11 -3.43
N ILE A 374 -7.44 -8.86 -4.22
CA ILE A 374 -6.95 -10.08 -4.91
C ILE A 374 -5.84 -9.74 -5.90
N ARG A 375 -6.01 -8.68 -6.69
CA ARG A 375 -4.98 -8.22 -7.63
C ARG A 375 -3.69 -7.85 -6.90
N LEU A 376 -3.80 -7.13 -5.78
CA LEU A 376 -2.65 -6.73 -4.95
C LEU A 376 -1.95 -7.92 -4.32
N MET A 377 -2.68 -8.94 -3.85
CA MET A 377 -2.08 -10.21 -3.44
C MET A 377 -1.29 -10.85 -4.58
N GLY A 378 -1.81 -10.82 -5.81
CA GLY A 378 -1.11 -11.33 -6.99
C GLY A 378 0.16 -10.54 -7.33
N ILE A 379 0.11 -9.21 -7.24
CA ILE A 379 1.27 -8.32 -7.43
C ILE A 379 2.37 -8.63 -6.40
N LEU A 380 1.98 -8.83 -5.13
CA LEU A 380 2.89 -9.20 -4.04
C LEU A 380 3.22 -10.69 -4.00
N GLU A 381 2.83 -11.44 -5.03
CA GLU A 381 3.06 -12.88 -5.18
C GLU A 381 2.61 -13.71 -3.96
N LEU A 382 1.51 -13.37 -3.30
CA LEU A 382 0.96 -14.16 -2.19
C LEU A 382 0.24 -15.43 -2.72
N ASP A 383 0.31 -16.54 -1.96
CA ASP A 383 -0.33 -17.79 -2.39
C ASP A 383 -1.86 -17.72 -2.29
N LEU A 384 -2.52 -17.67 -3.45
CA LEU A 384 -3.97 -17.61 -3.59
C LEU A 384 -4.65 -18.99 -3.55
N ASP A 385 -3.87 -20.08 -3.68
CA ASP A 385 -4.41 -21.43 -3.65
C ASP A 385 -4.99 -21.75 -2.25
N ILE A 386 -6.31 -21.97 -2.15
CA ILE A 386 -6.99 -22.33 -0.89
C ILE A 386 -7.10 -23.84 -0.67
N THR A 387 -6.59 -24.66 -1.58
CA THR A 387 -6.78 -26.12 -1.53
C THR A 387 -5.73 -26.85 -0.68
N LYS A 388 -4.74 -26.13 -0.16
CA LYS A 388 -3.71 -26.61 0.79
C LYS A 388 -4.06 -26.19 2.21
#